data_AF-A0A2V8P166-F1
#
_entry.id   AF-A0A2V8P166-F1
#
_cell.length_a   1.000
_cell.length_b   1.000
_cell.length_c   1.000
_cell.angle_alpha   90.00
_cell.angle_beta   90.00
_cell.angle_gamma   90.00
#
_symmetry.space_group_name_H-M   'P 1'
#
loop_
_entity.id
_entity.type
_entity.pdbx_description
1 polymer ?
#
loop_
_entity_poly.entity_id
_entity_poly.type
_entity_poly.pdbx_seq_one_letter_code
_entity_poly.pdbx_strand_id
1 'polypeptide(L)'
;IPAALANNAMLALFFIGLVTFGFQSWINNVQTMPSDFFPSQAVASVAGLGGLGAGIGAILYTLTTGWVTDRFSYTPVLIVAGLLPILGTVVLLVLSGPIRPLSIESKAG
;
A
#
# COMPACT_ATOMS: atom_id res chain seq x y z
N ILE A 1 4.41 0.60 -15.98
CA ILE A 1 4.67 1.32 -17.25
C ILE A 1 5.91 0.78 -17.98
N PRO A 2 7.09 0.59 -17.35
CA PRO A 2 8.29 0.11 -18.04
C PRO A 2 8.16 -1.31 -18.64
N ALA A 3 7.47 -2.23 -17.95
CA ALA A 3 7.25 -3.59 -18.45
C ALA A 3 6.43 -3.65 -19.76
N ALA A 4 5.53 -2.68 -19.98
CA ALA A 4 4.71 -2.61 -21.19
C ALA A 4 5.50 -2.10 -22.42
N LEU A 5 6.68 -1.51 -22.19
CA LEU A 5 7.57 -0.99 -23.23
C LEU A 5 8.76 -1.94 -23.49
N ALA A 6 8.76 -3.13 -22.86
CA ALA A 6 9.85 -4.08 -22.97
C ALA A 6 9.82 -4.81 -24.31
N ASN A 7 10.94 -4.75 -25.05
CA ASN A 7 11.11 -5.44 -26.33
C ASN A 7 11.41 -6.96 -26.20
N ASN A 8 11.48 -7.48 -24.97
CA ASN A 8 11.82 -8.88 -24.69
C ASN A 8 11.02 -9.38 -23.46
N ALA A 9 10.46 -10.57 -23.57
CA ALA A 9 9.69 -11.23 -22.51
C ALA A 9 10.48 -11.36 -21.19
N MET A 10 11.79 -11.66 -21.24
CA MET A 10 12.62 -11.74 -20.03
C MET A 10 12.73 -10.40 -19.30
N LEU A 11 12.82 -9.30 -20.04
CA LEU A 11 12.92 -7.95 -19.49
C LEU A 11 11.57 -7.47 -18.92
N ALA A 12 10.45 -7.88 -19.54
CA ALA A 12 9.11 -7.68 -18.99
C ALA A 12 8.93 -8.43 -17.67
N LEU A 13 9.32 -9.72 -17.62
CA LEU A 13 9.25 -10.54 -16.41
C LEU A 13 10.10 -9.97 -15.28
N PHE A 14 11.31 -9.51 -15.58
CA PHE A 14 12.18 -8.86 -14.61
C PHE A 14 11.51 -7.62 -14.00
N PHE A 15 10.93 -6.75 -14.82
CA PHE A 15 10.24 -5.55 -14.32
C PHE A 15 8.97 -5.88 -13.51
N ILE A 16 8.19 -6.87 -13.94
CA ILE A 16 7.03 -7.32 -13.17
C ILE A 16 7.49 -7.85 -11.81
N GLY A 17 8.50 -8.71 -11.79
CA GLY A 17 9.07 -9.26 -10.55
C GLY A 17 9.61 -8.18 -9.61
N LEU A 18 10.30 -7.17 -10.14
CA LEU A 18 10.80 -6.05 -9.34
C LEU A 18 9.66 -5.24 -8.70
N VAL A 19 8.60 -4.96 -9.48
CA VAL A 19 7.44 -4.21 -9.00
C VAL A 19 6.65 -5.01 -7.96
N THR A 20 6.38 -6.29 -8.21
CA THR A 20 5.65 -7.13 -7.26
C THR A 20 6.45 -7.38 -6.00
N PHE A 21 7.77 -7.59 -6.10
CA PHE A 21 8.65 -7.68 -4.95
C PHE A 21 8.57 -6.42 -4.08
N GLY A 22 8.78 -5.23 -4.67
CA GLY A 22 8.72 -3.97 -3.94
C GLY A 22 7.35 -3.72 -3.29
N PHE A 23 6.27 -3.97 -4.02
CA PHE A 23 4.91 -3.82 -3.49
C PHE A 23 4.62 -4.80 -2.35
N GLN A 24 5.05 -6.06 -2.47
CA GLN A 24 4.87 -7.06 -1.42
C GLN A 24 5.70 -6.75 -0.18
N SER A 25 6.95 -6.30 -0.34
CA SER A 25 7.76 -5.80 0.78
C SER A 25 7.06 -4.66 1.49
N TRP A 26 6.47 -3.71 0.76
CA TRP A 26 5.75 -2.59 1.35
C TRP A 26 4.47 -3.03 2.10
N ILE A 27 3.56 -3.76 1.45
CA ILE A 27 2.26 -4.11 2.03
C ILE A 27 2.38 -5.02 3.26
N ASN A 28 3.41 -5.86 3.34
CA ASN A 28 3.66 -6.70 4.50
C ASN A 28 4.01 -5.87 5.74
N ASN A 29 4.84 -4.83 5.60
CA ASN A 29 5.15 -3.91 6.69
C ASN A 29 3.92 -3.07 7.09
N VAL A 30 3.08 -2.67 6.12
CA VAL A 30 1.86 -1.89 6.41
C VAL A 30 0.85 -2.69 7.22
N GLN A 31 0.71 -3.99 6.94
CA GLN A 31 -0.25 -4.84 7.65
C GLN A 31 0.15 -5.15 9.10
N THR A 32 1.43 -5.04 9.46
CA THR A 32 1.89 -5.24 10.84
C THR A 32 1.81 -3.96 11.68
N MET A 33 1.75 -2.78 11.05
CA MET A 33 1.67 -1.51 11.80
C MET A 33 0.51 -1.40 12.79
N PRO A 34 -0.71 -1.91 12.54
CA PRO A 34 -1.77 -1.88 13.54
C PRO A 34 -1.39 -2.59 14.85
N SER A 35 -0.66 -3.71 14.80
CA SER A 35 -0.17 -4.39 16.01
C SER A 35 0.97 -3.64 16.70
N ASP A 36 1.73 -2.84 15.95
CA ASP A 36 2.87 -2.08 16.49
C ASP A 36 2.42 -0.80 17.22
N PHE A 37 1.35 -0.15 16.75
CA PHE A 37 0.88 1.13 17.29
C PHE A 37 -0.29 1.03 18.28
N PHE A 38 -1.07 -0.06 18.26
CA PHE A 38 -2.29 -0.16 19.07
C PHE A 38 -2.22 -1.32 20.08
N PRO A 39 -2.86 -1.18 21.26
CA PRO A 39 -2.94 -2.26 22.24
C PRO A 39 -3.68 -3.47 21.66
N SER A 40 -3.30 -4.69 22.08
CA SER A 40 -3.77 -5.97 21.52
C SER A 40 -5.29 -6.12 21.41
N GLN A 41 -6.05 -5.44 22.28
CA GLN A 41 -7.52 -5.43 22.27
C GLN A 41 -8.12 -4.62 21.10
N ALA A 42 -7.42 -3.61 20.59
CA ALA A 42 -7.90 -2.71 19.55
C ALA A 42 -7.33 -3.04 18.15
N VAL A 43 -6.25 -3.83 18.06
CA VAL A 43 -5.56 -4.17 16.80
C VAL A 43 -6.52 -4.74 15.75
N ALA A 44 -7.39 -5.67 16.14
CA ALA A 44 -8.32 -6.32 15.20
C ALA A 44 -9.34 -5.32 14.62
N SER A 45 -9.87 -4.42 15.44
CA SER A 45 -10.82 -3.40 14.99
C SER A 45 -10.15 -2.37 14.07
N VAL A 46 -8.94 -1.92 14.40
CA VAL A 46 -8.19 -0.96 13.57
C VAL A 46 -7.78 -1.59 12.23
N ALA A 47 -7.28 -2.83 12.25
CA ALA A 47 -6.97 -3.58 11.02
C ALA A 47 -8.23 -3.81 10.17
N GLY A 48 -9.36 -4.13 10.79
CA GLY A 48 -10.65 -4.28 10.12
C GLY A 48 -11.16 -2.99 9.46
N LEU A 49 -11.06 -1.85 10.15
CA LEU A 49 -11.41 -0.54 9.59
C LEU A 49 -10.47 -0.14 8.44
N GLY A 50 -9.16 -0.44 8.57
CA GLY A 50 -8.20 -0.26 7.49
C GLY A 50 -8.56 -1.10 6.26
N GLY A 51 -8.94 -2.36 6.47
CA GLY A 51 -9.40 -3.26 5.41
C GLY A 51 -10.69 -2.79 4.74
N LEU A 52 -11.66 -2.28 5.51
CA LEU A 52 -12.88 -1.67 4.97
C LEU A 52 -12.54 -0.46 4.09
N GLY A 53 -11.67 0.44 4.58
CA GLY A 53 -11.21 1.59 3.80
C GLY A 53 -10.52 1.19 2.51
N ALA A 54 -9.66 0.17 2.54
CA ALA A 54 -9.02 -0.39 1.36
C ALA A 54 -10.05 -0.98 0.37
N GLY A 55 -11.05 -1.70 0.87
CA GLY A 55 -12.12 -2.26 0.04
C GLY A 55 -12.96 -1.18 -0.65
N ILE A 56 -13.39 -0.15 0.08
CA ILE A 56 -14.11 0.99 -0.47
C ILE A 56 -13.25 1.73 -1.51
N GLY A 57 -11.97 1.96 -1.20
CA GLY A 57 -11.01 2.56 -2.12
C GLY A 57 -10.85 1.76 -3.41
N ALA A 58 -10.78 0.43 -3.32
CA ALA A 58 -10.70 -0.44 -4.49
C ALA A 58 -11.97 -0.38 -5.35
N ILE A 59 -13.16 -0.33 -4.74
CA ILE A 59 -14.44 -0.18 -5.45
C ILE A 59 -14.46 1.17 -6.19
N LEU A 60 -14.16 2.27 -5.50
CA LEU A 60 -14.14 3.62 -6.09
C LEU A 60 -13.11 3.72 -7.23
N TYR A 61 -11.91 3.16 -7.02
CA TYR A 61 -10.87 3.12 -8.03
C TYR A 61 -11.30 2.32 -9.26
N THR A 62 -11.94 1.17 -9.08
CA THR A 62 -12.43 0.33 -10.19
C THR A 62 -13.50 1.05 -11.00
N LEU A 63 -14.49 1.67 -10.33
CA LEU A 63 -15.56 2.42 -10.98
C LEU A 63 -15.01 3.64 -11.74
N THR A 64 -14.10 4.38 -11.12
CA THR A 64 -13.47 5.56 -11.73
C THR A 64 -12.59 5.15 -12.91
N THR A 65 -11.88 4.04 -12.81
CA THR A 65 -11.04 3.50 -13.89
C THR A 65 -11.87 3.21 -15.14
N GLY A 66 -13.04 2.58 -15.00
CA GLY A 66 -13.94 2.35 -16.14
C GLY A 66 -14.33 3.65 -16.83
N TRP A 67 -14.82 4.62 -16.06
CA TRP A 67 -15.25 5.92 -16.60
C TRP A 67 -14.11 6.74 -17.24
N VAL A 68 -12.92 6.76 -16.62
CA VAL A 68 -11.74 7.48 -17.13
C VAL A 68 -11.21 6.83 -18.41
N THR A 69 -11.19 5.49 -18.45
CA THR A 69 -10.72 4.74 -19.61
C THR A 69 -11.63 4.94 -20.81
N ASP A 70 -12.95 4.91 -20.61
CA ASP A 70 -13.94 5.07 -21.68
C ASP A 70 -13.91 6.45 -22.34
N ARG A 71 -13.44 7.50 -21.62
CA ARG A 71 -13.47 8.89 -22.12
C ARG A 71 -12.12 9.51 -22.46
N PHE A 72 -11.02 9.03 -21.86
CA PHE A 72 -9.71 9.66 -22.01
C PHE A 72 -8.66 8.68 -22.53
N SER A 73 -8.19 7.75 -21.68
CA SER A 73 -7.20 6.71 -22.01
C SER A 73 -6.85 5.90 -20.73
N TYR A 74 -6.14 4.79 -20.87
CA TYR A 74 -5.58 4.00 -19.77
C TYR A 74 -4.38 4.66 -19.07
N THR A 75 -3.66 5.56 -19.74
CA THR A 75 -2.45 6.22 -19.20
C THR A 75 -2.69 6.93 -17.85
N PRO A 76 -3.70 7.80 -17.67
CA PRO A 76 -3.94 8.45 -16.38
C PRO A 76 -4.26 7.47 -15.25
N VAL A 77 -4.98 6.39 -15.53
CA VAL A 77 -5.27 5.33 -14.56
C VAL A 77 -3.99 4.68 -14.06
N LEU A 78 -3.07 4.33 -14.97
CA LEU A 78 -1.80 3.70 -14.63
C LEU A 78 -0.88 4.63 -13.82
N ILE A 79 -0.92 5.94 -14.08
CA ILE A 79 -0.18 6.94 -13.30
C ILE A 79 -0.72 6.99 -11.87
N VAL A 80 -2.05 7.09 -11.70
CA VAL A 80 -2.69 7.09 -10.38
C VAL A 80 -2.36 5.80 -9.62
N ALA A 81 -2.46 4.63 -10.27
CA ALA A 81 -2.10 3.35 -9.69
C ALA A 81 -0.66 3.30 -9.16
N GLY A 82 0.28 3.86 -9.91
CA GLY A 82 1.70 3.89 -9.53
C GLY A 82 2.00 4.86 -8.39
N LEU A 83 1.23 5.94 -8.25
CA LEU A 83 1.42 6.95 -7.21
C LEU A 83 0.74 6.59 -5.89
N LEU A 84 -0.32 5.79 -5.91
CA LEU A 84 -1.10 5.41 -4.72
C LEU A 84 -0.24 4.81 -3.59
N PRO A 85 0.67 3.84 -3.83
CA PRO A 85 1.53 3.29 -2.77
C PRO A 85 2.48 4.33 -2.17
N ILE A 86 2.99 5.27 -2.99
CA ILE A 86 3.87 6.35 -2.54
C ILE A 86 3.10 7.31 -1.64
N LEU A 87 1.91 7.73 -2.08
CA LEU A 87 1.01 8.57 -1.29
C LEU A 87 0.63 7.89 0.03
N GLY A 88 0.28 6.61 -0.02
CA GLY A 88 0.00 5.81 1.18
C GLY A 88 1.19 5.79 2.14
N THR A 89 2.40 5.58 1.62
CA THR A 89 3.64 5.62 2.44
C THR A 89 3.86 6.98 3.09
N VAL A 90 3.67 8.08 2.34
CA VAL A 90 3.82 9.43 2.89
C VAL A 90 2.80 9.69 3.99
N VAL A 91 1.53 9.34 3.77
CA VAL A 91 0.46 9.48 4.77
C VAL A 91 0.78 8.65 6.01
N LEU A 92 1.25 7.41 5.85
CA LEU A 92 1.65 6.55 6.95
C LEU A 92 2.80 7.18 7.75
N LEU A 93 3.87 7.63 7.09
CA LEU A 93 5.01 8.25 7.78
C LEU A 93 4.62 9.54 8.53
N VAL A 94 3.71 10.34 7.96
CA VAL A 94 3.20 11.56 8.60
C VAL A 94 2.32 11.22 9.81
N LEU A 95 1.46 10.20 9.72
CA LEU A 95 0.54 9.82 10.78
C LEU A 95 1.20 9.00 11.90
N SER A 96 2.22 8.20 11.59
CA SER A 96 2.96 7.39 12.57
C SER A 96 3.72 8.24 13.60
N GLY A 97 4.00 9.51 13.29
CA GLY A 97 4.66 10.43 14.21
C GLY A 97 6.10 10.02 14.60
N PRO A 98 6.69 10.65 15.64
CA PRO A 98 8.04 10.34 16.08
C PRO A 98 8.10 8.94 16.71
N ILE A 99 8.72 7.99 16.01
CA ILE A 99 8.96 6.63 16.53
C ILE A 99 10.02 6.74 17.63
N ARG A 100 9.60 6.58 18.89
CA ARG A 100 10.50 6.59 20.05
C ARG A 100 10.74 5.15 20.54
N PRO A 101 11.97 4.82 20.99
CA PRO A 101 12.21 3.55 21.65
C PRO A 101 11.32 3.42 22.88
N LEU A 102 10.60 2.31 22.99
CA LEU A 102 9.86 1.97 24.20
C LEU A 102 10.87 1.67 25.31
N SER A 103 10.79 2.40 26.44
CA SER A 103 11.53 2.02 27.64
C SER A 103 10.93 0.71 28.15
N ILE A 104 11.59 -0.40 27.88
CA ILE A 104 11.23 -1.69 28.44
C ILE A 104 11.56 -1.62 29.94
N GLU A 105 10.59 -1.20 30.75
CA GLU A 105 10.67 -1.42 32.19
C GLU A 105 10.45 -2.90 32.41
N SER A 106 11.56 -3.61 32.65
CA SER A 106 11.58 -5.02 33.00
C SER A 106 10.73 -5.20 34.25
N LYS A 107 9.48 -5.68 34.08
CA LYS A 107 8.74 -6.29 35.17
C LYS A 107 9.48 -7.58 35.55
N ALA A 108 10.48 -7.43 36.41
CA ALA A 108 10.91 -8.48 37.31
C ALA A 108 9.78 -8.69 38.34
N GLY A 109 9.34 -9.94 38.51
CA GLY A 109 8.30 -10.34 39.45
C GLY A 109 7.58 -11.58 38.98
#